data_AF-A0A4V5ZZ03-F1
#
_entry.id   AF-A0A4V5ZZ03-F1
#
_cell.length_a   1.000
_cell.length_b   1.000
_cell.length_c   1.000
_cell.angle_alpha   90.00
_cell.angle_beta   90.00
_cell.angle_gamma   90.00
#
_symmetry.space_group_name_H-M   'P 1'
#
loop_
_entity.id
_entity.type
_entity.pdbx_description
1 polymer ?
#
loop_
_entity_poly.entity_id
_entity_poly.type
_entity_poly.pdbx_seq_one_letter_code
_entity_poly.pdbx_strand_id
1 'polypeptide(L)'
;MQIFSKVLTDTDVRFRFSFPAHCLQYLDFAGNNYVDLHVKDSCGELRVIRCRKRNGGYDKPELSMGWRDFVADYGLRVGDKVVLHREDDQNLGSQFRIEAKRRSFKLFGEEVWVEVTRAD
;
A
#
# COMPACT_ATOMS: atom_id res chain seq x y z
N MET A 1 -8.76 -9.93 3.67
CA MET A 1 -8.97 -8.87 4.69
C MET A 1 -8.26 -7.56 4.33
N GLN A 2 -8.84 -6.37 4.54
CA GLN A 2 -8.12 -5.08 4.36
C GLN A 2 -7.21 -4.79 5.57
N ILE A 3 -5.92 -4.52 5.33
CA ILE A 3 -4.94 -4.12 6.35
C ILE A 3 -4.99 -2.61 6.58
N PHE A 4 -4.96 -1.83 5.50
CA PHE A 4 -5.14 -0.38 5.57
C PHE A 4 -5.75 0.17 4.27
N SER A 5 -6.35 1.34 4.38
CA SER A 5 -6.75 2.20 3.26
C SER A 5 -6.32 3.62 3.59
N LYS A 6 -5.61 4.29 2.67
CA LYS A 6 -5.08 5.63 2.90
C LYS A 6 -5.12 6.47 1.63
N VAL A 7 -5.60 7.71 1.77
CA VAL A 7 -5.44 8.76 0.75
C VAL A 7 -4.03 9.34 0.85
N LEU A 8 -3.32 9.36 -0.28
CA LEU A 8 -1.93 9.76 -0.38
C LEU A 8 -1.75 11.26 -0.15
N THR A 9 -0.81 11.58 0.72
CA THR A 9 -0.31 12.94 0.95
C THR A 9 0.94 13.21 0.12
N ASP A 10 1.40 14.47 0.09
CA ASP A 10 2.64 14.85 -0.59
C ASP A 10 3.85 14.04 -0.08
N THR A 11 3.91 13.78 1.22
CA THR A 11 4.98 12.94 1.81
C THR A 11 4.92 11.51 1.32
N ASP A 12 3.72 10.95 1.17
CA ASP A 12 3.53 9.58 0.71
C ASP A 12 4.00 9.40 -0.74
N VAL A 13 3.67 10.35 -1.61
CA VAL A 13 4.05 10.28 -3.02
C VAL A 13 5.55 10.53 -3.22
N ARG A 14 6.12 11.53 -2.55
CA ARG A 14 7.50 11.97 -2.83
C ARG A 14 8.58 11.21 -2.06
N PHE A 15 8.27 10.75 -0.85
CA PHE A 15 9.30 10.27 0.09
C PHE A 15 9.01 8.88 0.62
N ARG A 16 7.93 8.72 1.42
CA ARG A 16 7.62 7.49 2.15
C ARG A 16 6.15 7.40 2.48
N PHE A 17 5.60 6.20 2.37
CA PHE A 17 4.21 5.94 2.74
C PHE A 17 4.13 5.48 4.19
N SER A 18 3.52 6.30 5.06
CA SER A 18 3.28 5.93 6.47
C SER A 18 1.84 5.48 6.70
N PHE A 19 1.63 4.51 7.58
CA PHE A 19 0.28 4.01 7.89
C PHE A 19 0.10 3.76 9.40
N PRO A 20 -1.14 3.55 9.89
CA PRO A 20 -1.38 3.37 11.32
C PRO A 20 -0.62 2.18 11.92
N ALA A 21 -0.06 2.35 13.12
CA ALA A 21 0.77 1.33 13.77
C ALA A 21 0.01 0.03 14.10
N HIS A 22 -1.29 0.10 14.38
CA HIS A 22 -2.10 -1.10 14.66
C HIS A 22 -2.13 -2.10 13.48
N CYS A 23 -1.88 -1.64 12.24
CA CYS A 23 -1.79 -2.50 11.07
C CYS A 23 -0.60 -3.48 11.13
N LEU A 24 0.42 -3.20 11.96
CA LEU A 24 1.59 -4.06 12.13
C LEU A 24 1.23 -5.45 12.68
N GLN A 25 0.13 -5.60 13.42
CA GLN A 25 -0.31 -6.89 13.96
C GLN A 25 -0.65 -7.92 12.86
N TYR A 26 -0.83 -7.47 11.62
CA TYR A 26 -1.14 -8.31 10.47
C TYR A 26 0.10 -8.68 9.63
N LEU A 27 1.28 -8.17 10.00
CA LEU A 27 2.53 -8.38 9.29
C LEU A 27 3.49 -9.17 10.18
N ASP A 28 4.17 -10.16 9.61
CA ASP A 28 5.19 -10.93 10.34
C ASP A 28 6.58 -10.38 10.06
N PHE A 29 7.24 -9.87 11.11
CA PHE A 29 8.60 -9.34 11.02
C PHE A 29 9.69 -10.36 11.33
N ALA A 30 9.33 -11.57 11.77
CA ALA A 30 10.29 -12.62 12.18
C ALA A 30 11.39 -12.09 13.12
N GLY A 31 11.04 -11.22 14.08
CA GLY A 31 11.97 -10.59 15.02
C GLY A 31 12.77 -9.38 14.49
N ASN A 32 12.69 -9.06 13.19
CA ASN A 32 13.41 -7.94 12.58
C ASN A 32 12.70 -6.59 12.71
N ASN A 33 13.38 -5.52 12.27
CA ASN A 33 12.82 -4.17 12.15
C ASN A 33 12.17 -3.88 10.79
N TYR A 34 12.20 -4.85 9.87
CA TYR A 34 11.56 -4.75 8.57
C TYR A 34 11.04 -6.11 8.11
N VAL A 35 10.12 -6.08 7.15
CA VAL A 35 9.62 -7.24 6.41
C VAL A 35 9.46 -6.86 4.94
N ASP A 36 9.81 -7.77 4.04
CA ASP A 36 9.59 -7.62 2.60
C ASP A 36 8.23 -8.24 2.23
N LEU A 37 7.26 -7.37 1.97
CA LEU A 37 5.92 -7.78 1.57
C LEU A 37 5.95 -8.11 0.09
N HIS A 38 5.68 -9.37 -0.24
CA HIS A 38 5.36 -9.75 -1.60
C HIS A 38 3.90 -9.37 -1.81
N VAL A 39 3.62 -8.46 -2.74
CA VAL A 39 2.28 -7.94 -3.02
C VAL A 39 1.94 -8.19 -4.47
N LYS A 40 0.77 -8.74 -4.72
CA LYS A 40 0.21 -8.81 -6.08
C LYS A 40 -0.44 -7.47 -6.40
N ASP A 41 -0.06 -6.85 -7.51
CA ASP A 41 -0.68 -5.61 -7.95
C ASP A 41 -1.94 -5.87 -8.80
N SER A 42 -2.58 -4.81 -9.28
CA SER A 42 -3.80 -4.90 -10.08
C SER A 42 -3.57 -5.52 -11.47
N CYS A 43 -2.34 -5.51 -11.97
CA CYS A 43 -1.95 -6.22 -13.20
C CYS A 43 -1.66 -7.71 -12.95
N GLY A 44 -1.69 -8.15 -11.69
CA GLY A 44 -1.37 -9.51 -11.28
C GLY A 44 0.12 -9.79 -11.12
N GLU A 45 0.96 -8.75 -11.21
CA GLU A 45 2.42 -8.85 -11.08
C GLU A 45 2.82 -8.90 -9.60
N LEU A 46 3.82 -9.72 -9.27
CA LEU A 46 4.35 -9.83 -7.92
C LEU A 46 5.44 -8.77 -7.71
N ARG A 47 5.22 -7.88 -6.75
CA ARG A 47 6.15 -6.82 -6.37
C ARG A 47 6.62 -7.02 -4.95
N VAL A 48 7.82 -6.55 -4.65
CA VAL A 48 8.35 -6.53 -3.28
C VAL A 48 8.32 -5.12 -2.75
N ILE A 49 7.57 -4.89 -1.68
CA ILE A 49 7.53 -3.62 -0.96
C ILE A 49 8.01 -3.84 0.48
N ARG A 50 9.10 -3.18 0.85
CA ARG A 50 9.65 -3.28 2.22
C ARG A 50 8.83 -2.44 3.18
N CYS A 51 8.29 -3.06 4.22
CA CYS A 51 7.72 -2.38 5.38
C CYS A 51 8.76 -2.30 6.51
N ARG A 52 8.93 -1.13 7.12
CA ARG A 52 9.77 -0.92 8.31
C ARG A 52 8.92 -0.53 9.50
N LYS A 53 9.16 -1.15 10.66
CA LYS A 53 8.69 -0.61 11.94
C LYS A 53 9.72 0.38 12.46
N ARG A 54 9.27 1.50 13.01
CA ARG A 54 10.12 2.50 13.65
C ARG A 54 10.13 2.22 15.15
N ASN A 55 11.27 2.41 15.79
CA ASN A 55 11.39 2.34 17.25
C ASN A 55 11.55 3.79 17.78
N GLY A 56 10.60 4.32 18.57
CA GLY A 56 10.73 5.62 19.26
C GLY A 56 9.43 6.41 19.39
N GLY A 57 9.45 7.68 19.79
CA GLY A 57 8.22 8.48 20.05
C GLY A 57 7.26 8.67 18.86
N TYR A 58 7.63 8.25 17.65
CA TYR A 58 6.82 8.25 16.44
C TYR A 58 6.87 6.88 15.74
N ASP A 59 6.17 5.91 16.31
CA ASP A 59 6.12 4.49 15.91
C ASP A 59 5.27 4.22 14.65
N LYS A 60 5.12 5.18 13.73
CA LYS A 60 4.36 4.94 12.50
C LYS A 60 5.20 4.08 11.54
N PRO A 61 4.73 2.89 11.14
CA PRO A 61 5.42 2.11 10.14
C PRO A 61 5.43 2.82 8.78
N GLU A 62 6.43 2.49 7.97
CA GLU A 62 6.60 3.04 6.64
C GLU A 62 6.84 1.94 5.59
N LEU A 63 6.20 2.08 4.43
CA LEU A 63 6.62 1.39 3.21
C LEU A 63 7.78 2.18 2.61
N SER A 64 8.93 1.53 2.47
CA SER A 64 10.19 2.16 2.05
C SER A 64 10.62 1.72 0.65
N MET A 65 11.22 0.53 0.51
CA MET A 65 11.74 0.07 -0.79
C MET A 65 10.60 -0.50 -1.63
N GLY A 66 10.67 -0.32 -2.95
CA GLY A 66 9.62 -0.71 -3.90
C GLY A 66 8.39 0.22 -3.91
N TRP A 67 8.19 1.03 -2.87
CA TRP A 67 7.06 1.97 -2.80
C TRP A 67 7.15 3.08 -3.85
N ARG A 68 8.32 3.72 -3.99
CA ARG A 68 8.51 4.80 -4.98
C ARG A 68 8.41 4.30 -6.41
N ASP A 69 8.86 3.06 -6.66
CA ASP A 69 8.75 2.42 -7.96
C ASP A 69 7.27 2.13 -8.26
N PHE A 70 6.50 1.63 -7.27
CA PHE A 70 5.05 1.48 -7.42
C PHE A 70 4.33 2.82 -7.67
N VAL A 71 4.73 3.91 -7.00
CA VAL A 71 4.20 5.25 -7.26
C VAL A 71 4.49 5.70 -8.68
N ALA A 72 5.71 5.49 -9.17
CA ALA A 72 6.12 5.87 -10.52
C ALA A 72 5.38 5.05 -11.58
N ASP A 73 5.41 3.72 -11.44
CA ASP A 73 4.80 2.77 -12.39
C ASP A 73 3.30 2.97 -12.54
N TYR A 74 2.60 3.40 -11.49
CA TYR A 74 1.16 3.65 -11.53
C TYR A 74 0.82 5.14 -11.68
N GLY A 75 1.82 6.03 -11.82
CA GLY A 75 1.59 7.47 -11.90
C GLY A 75 0.76 8.02 -10.74
N LEU A 76 1.02 7.54 -9.51
CA LEU A 76 0.25 7.92 -8.32
C LEU A 76 0.52 9.37 -7.93
N ARG A 77 -0.53 10.06 -7.51
CA ARG A 77 -0.48 11.48 -7.11
C ARG A 77 -1.21 11.73 -5.80
N VAL A 78 -0.98 12.92 -5.25
CA VAL A 78 -1.66 13.37 -4.03
C VAL A 78 -3.18 13.31 -4.25
N GLY A 79 -3.88 12.72 -3.29
CA GLY A 79 -5.33 12.51 -3.37
C GLY A 79 -5.75 11.16 -3.97
N ASP A 80 -4.85 10.39 -4.57
CA ASP A 80 -5.12 8.97 -4.86
C ASP A 80 -5.20 8.18 -3.56
N LYS A 81 -5.76 6.98 -3.61
CA LYS A 81 -5.95 6.09 -2.48
C LYS A 81 -5.20 4.78 -2.72
N VAL A 82 -4.48 4.30 -1.72
CA VAL A 82 -3.88 2.97 -1.72
C VAL A 82 -4.52 2.09 -0.67
N VAL A 83 -4.75 0.84 -1.04
CA VAL A 83 -5.35 -0.19 -0.17
C VAL A 83 -4.45 -1.41 -0.19
N LEU A 84 -4.06 -1.89 0.99
CA LEU A 84 -3.36 -3.17 1.14
C LEU A 84 -4.31 -4.20 1.74
N HIS A 85 -4.38 -5.36 1.10
CA HIS A 85 -5.16 -6.49 1.53
C HIS A 85 -4.24 -7.66 1.90
N ARG A 86 -4.66 -8.44 2.89
CA ARG A 86 -4.19 -9.81 3.13
C ARG A 86 -5.13 -10.77 2.42
N GLU A 87 -4.57 -11.70 1.65
CA GLU A 87 -5.29 -12.79 0.99
C GLU A 87 -5.12 -14.05 1.85
N ASP A 88 -6.24 -14.72 2.15
CA ASP A 88 -6.24 -15.93 2.99
C ASP A 88 -6.02 -17.21 2.16
N ASP A 89 -6.18 -17.13 0.83
CA ASP A 89 -5.95 -18.25 -0.08
C ASP A 89 -4.49 -18.28 -0.55
N GLN A 90 -3.74 -19.26 -0.04
CA GLN A 90 -2.33 -19.47 -0.36
C GLN A 90 -2.09 -19.86 -1.83
N ASN A 91 -3.13 -20.26 -2.58
CA ASN A 91 -3.01 -20.60 -4.01
C ASN A 91 -2.88 -19.37 -4.92
N LEU A 92 -3.09 -18.15 -4.41
CA LEU A 92 -3.05 -16.91 -5.20
C LEU A 92 -1.63 -16.40 -5.51
N GLY A 93 -0.60 -17.13 -5.06
CA GLY A 93 0.81 -16.83 -5.31
C GLY A 93 1.40 -15.70 -4.44
N SER A 94 0.57 -15.04 -3.63
CA SER A 94 1.00 -14.04 -2.64
C SER A 94 0.00 -13.95 -1.48
N GLN A 95 0.51 -13.67 -0.28
CA GLN A 95 -0.33 -13.39 0.90
C GLN A 95 -0.92 -11.97 0.92
N PHE A 96 -0.47 -11.09 0.02
CA PHE A 96 -0.90 -9.71 0.00
C PHE A 96 -1.25 -9.23 -1.41
N ARG A 97 -2.20 -8.30 -1.48
CA ARG A 97 -2.61 -7.60 -2.70
C ARG A 97 -2.62 -6.09 -2.44
N ILE A 98 -2.12 -5.31 -3.39
CA ILE A 98 -2.10 -3.85 -3.32
C ILE A 98 -2.90 -3.24 -4.46
N GLU A 99 -3.80 -2.32 -4.14
CA GLU A 99 -4.60 -1.57 -5.10
C GLU A 99 -4.28 -0.08 -4.99
N ALA A 100 -4.20 0.58 -6.14
CA ALA A 100 -4.24 2.03 -6.24
C ALA A 100 -5.56 2.47 -6.87
N LYS A 101 -6.17 3.50 -6.30
CA LYS A 101 -7.46 4.04 -6.75
C LYS A 101 -7.40 5.54 -6.88
N ARG A 102 -8.04 6.06 -7.92
CA ARG A 102 -8.18 7.49 -8.18
C ARG A 102 -9.62 7.90 -8.03
N ARG A 103 -9.82 9.05 -7.39
CA ARG A 103 -11.14 9.63 -7.25
C ARG A 103 -11.64 10.05 -8.64
N SER A 104 -12.80 9.52 -9.04
CA SER A 104 -13.41 9.81 -10.33
C SER A 104 -14.45 10.92 -10.19
N PHE A 105 -15.56 10.67 -9.49
CA PHE A 105 -16.63 11.64 -9.25
C PHE A 105 -17.37 11.34 -7.93
N LYS A 106 -18.32 12.20 -7.55
CA LYS A 106 -19.24 11.95 -6.44
C LYS A 106 -20.60 11.50 -6.99
N LEU A 107 -21.13 10.41 -6.47
CA LEU A 107 -22.47 9.91 -6.79
C LEU A 107 -23.29 9.90 -5.49
N PHE A 108 -24.40 10.64 -5.44
CA PHE A 108 -25.24 10.75 -4.24
C PHE A 108 -24.49 11.13 -2.95
N GLY A 109 -23.44 11.95 -3.07
CA GLY A 109 -22.60 12.37 -1.93
C GLY A 109 -21.45 11.41 -1.59
N GLU A 110 -21.47 10.19 -2.12
CA GLU A 110 -20.41 9.21 -1.96
C GLU A 110 -19.31 9.37 -3.01
N GLU A 111 -18.06 9.19 -2.61
CA GLU A 111 -16.92 9.28 -3.53
C GLU A 111 -16.72 7.97 -4.28
N VAL A 112 -16.76 8.04 -5.61
CA VAL A 112 -16.45 6.91 -6.49
C VAL A 112 -14.95 6.88 -6.76
N TRP A 113 -14.35 5.73 -6.46
CA TRP A 113 -12.93 5.45 -6.63
C TRP A 113 -12.75 4.40 -7.74
N VAL A 114 -12.00 4.74 -8.78
CA VAL A 114 -11.67 3.82 -9.88
C VAL A 114 -10.25 3.31 -9.74
N GLU A 115 -9.99 2.09 -10.17
CA GLU A 115 -8.64 1.52 -10.14
C GLU A 115 -7.68 2.31 -11.06
N VAL A 116 -6.45 2.51 -10.59
CA VAL A 116 -5.38 3.10 -11.39
C VAL A 116 -4.65 1.96 -12.09
N THR A 117 -4.59 2.01 -13.41
CA THR A 117 -3.78 1.08 -14.20
C THR A 117 -2.34 1.56 -14.28
N ARG A 118 -1.42 0.63 -14.55
CA ARG A 118 -0.01 0.96 -14.79
C ARG A 118 0.11 2.00 -15.91
N ALA A 119 1.01 2.96 -15.75
CA ALA A 119 1.36 3.93 -16.77
C ALA A 119 2.14 3.21 -17.90
N ASP A 120 1.83 3.56 -19.14
CA ASP A 120 2.51 3.06 -20.35
C ASP A 120 3.90 3.70 -20.55
#